data_AF-A0A6J7TBK6-F1
#
_entry.id   AF-A0A6J7TBK6-F1
#
_cell.length_a   1.000
_cell.length_b   1.000
_cell.length_c   1.000
_cell.angle_alpha   90.00
_cell.angle_beta   90.00
_cell.angle_gamma   90.00
#
_symmetry.space_group_name_H-M   'P 1'
#
loop_
_entity.id
_entity.type
_entity.pdbx_description
1 polymer ?
#
loop_
_entity_poly.entity_id
_entity_poly.type
_entity_poly.pdbx_seq_one_letter_code
_entity_poly.pdbx_strand_id
1 'polypeptide(L)'
;MRTAARLVESGIDHSKLSRLLFDDEPLAALVMMGEAISRAVLVTEAAGGAGLVYTSVSIAQRHGLDELAAERVIEALRRTTEAEVAAVFKQADDGHWKGSLRSKTSVDVGAAAKALGGGGHKYASGFSSSSDLETTIADLLAQLAH
;
A
#
# COMPACT_ATOMS: atom_id res chain seq x y z
N MET A 1 23.47 13.49 -3.81
CA MET A 1 24.69 12.95 -3.14
C MET A 1 25.37 13.95 -2.19
N ARG A 2 25.48 15.26 -2.49
CA ARG A 2 26.21 16.22 -1.64
C ARG A 2 25.60 16.49 -0.25
N THR A 3 24.28 16.37 -0.09
CA THR A 3 23.57 16.51 1.21
C THR A 3 23.74 15.30 2.12
N ALA A 4 23.73 14.09 1.56
CA ALA A 4 23.91 12.85 2.33
C ALA A 4 25.32 12.77 2.95
N ALA A 5 26.35 13.21 2.22
CA ALA A 5 27.73 13.25 2.73
C ALA A 5 27.90 14.14 3.98
N ARG A 6 27.22 15.29 4.03
CA ARG A 6 27.26 16.20 5.20
C ARG A 6 26.56 15.62 6.44
N LEU A 7 25.55 14.76 6.24
CA LEU A 7 24.94 14.02 7.34
C LEU A 7 25.88 12.91 7.84
N VAL A 8 26.61 12.26 6.94
CA VAL A 8 27.62 11.25 7.30
C VAL A 8 28.70 11.79 8.24
N GLU A 9 29.19 13.00 7.96
CA GLU A 9 30.24 13.68 8.72
C GLU A 9 29.80 14.21 10.11
N SER A 10 28.51 14.20 10.44
CA SER A 10 27.98 14.78 11.68
C SER A 10 28.20 13.92 12.95
N GLY A 11 28.77 12.71 12.81
CA GLY A 11 28.96 11.77 13.92
C GLY A 11 27.69 10.99 14.32
N ILE A 12 26.60 11.14 13.56
CA ILE A 12 25.42 10.28 13.69
C ILE A 12 25.80 8.82 13.41
N ASP A 13 25.32 7.89 14.24
CA ASP A 13 25.46 6.47 13.96
C ASP A 13 24.48 6.08 12.84
N HIS A 14 24.93 6.24 11.60
CA HIS A 14 24.17 5.94 10.38
C HIS A 14 23.69 4.51 10.32
N SER A 15 24.47 3.57 10.88
CA SER A 15 24.14 2.16 10.87
C SER A 15 22.95 1.87 11.79
N LYS A 16 22.93 2.49 12.97
CA LYS A 16 21.81 2.40 13.91
C LYS A 16 20.58 3.13 13.39
N LEU A 17 20.76 4.31 12.81
CA LEU A 17 19.66 5.08 12.23
C LEU A 17 19.03 4.36 11.03
N SER A 18 19.85 3.76 10.15
CA SER A 18 19.37 2.95 9.02
C SER A 18 18.52 1.77 9.51
N ARG A 19 19.00 1.04 10.53
CA ARG A 19 18.24 -0.09 11.07
C ARG A 19 16.91 0.35 11.67
N LEU A 20 16.91 1.39 12.50
CA LEU A 20 15.69 1.91 13.12
C LEU A 20 14.66 2.43 12.11
N LEU A 21 15.12 2.97 10.98
CA LEU A 21 14.22 3.54 9.96
C LEU A 21 13.73 2.50 8.94
N PHE A 22 14.52 1.46 8.66
CA PHE A 22 14.25 0.56 7.54
C PHE A 22 14.18 -0.92 7.93
N ASP A 23 15.02 -1.38 8.87
CA ASP A 23 15.24 -2.82 9.09
C ASP A 23 14.54 -3.38 10.33
N ASP A 24 14.34 -2.58 11.37
CA ASP A 24 13.73 -3.02 12.63
C ASP A 24 12.20 -2.94 12.56
N GLU A 25 11.53 -4.03 12.93
CA GLU A 25 10.07 -4.08 13.10
C GLU A 25 9.69 -4.94 14.29
N PRO A 26 8.61 -4.59 15.02
CA PRO A 26 8.00 -5.52 15.96
C PRO A 26 7.51 -6.77 15.24
N LEU A 27 7.63 -7.93 15.89
CA LEU A 27 7.10 -9.21 15.38
C LEU A 27 5.63 -9.11 14.97
N ALA A 28 4.83 -8.32 15.71
CA ALA A 28 3.43 -8.06 15.39
C ALA A 28 3.23 -7.51 13.97
N ALA A 29 4.15 -6.67 13.47
CA ALA A 29 4.06 -6.14 12.11
C ALA A 29 4.33 -7.22 11.07
N LEU A 30 5.29 -8.11 11.33
CA LEU A 30 5.57 -9.26 10.45
C LEU A 30 4.40 -10.25 10.42
N VAL A 31 3.78 -10.53 11.57
CA VAL A 31 2.60 -11.38 11.68
C VAL A 31 1.41 -10.77 10.93
N MET A 32 1.10 -9.50 11.19
CA MET A 32 0.06 -8.73 10.51
C MET A 32 0.23 -8.73 8.99
N MET A 33 1.47 -8.56 8.53
CA MET A 33 1.80 -8.62 7.10
C MET A 33 1.57 -10.02 6.52
N GLY A 34 1.99 -11.09 7.21
CA GLY A 34 1.75 -12.46 6.76
C GLY A 34 0.26 -12.81 6.70
N GLU A 35 -0.51 -12.36 7.67
CA GLU A 35 -1.97 -12.49 7.71
C GLU A 35 -2.65 -11.72 6.56
N ALA A 36 -2.20 -10.50 6.26
CA ALA A 36 -2.75 -9.71 5.16
C ALA A 36 -2.43 -10.35 3.79
N ILE A 37 -1.18 -10.81 3.60
CA ILE A 37 -0.75 -11.44 2.34
C ILE A 37 -1.51 -12.77 2.11
N SER A 38 -1.75 -13.57 3.14
CA SER A 38 -2.46 -14.85 2.99
C SER A 38 -3.93 -14.71 2.55
N ARG A 39 -4.51 -13.50 2.71
CA ARG A 39 -5.87 -13.15 2.26
C ARG A 39 -5.89 -12.40 0.93
N ALA A 40 -4.76 -12.25 0.26
CA ALA A 40 -4.71 -11.52 -1.00
C ALA A 40 -5.62 -12.15 -2.06
N VAL A 41 -6.31 -11.29 -2.81
CA VAL A 41 -7.19 -11.67 -3.91
C VAL A 41 -6.57 -11.19 -5.22
N LEU A 42 -6.52 -12.07 -6.22
CA LEU A 42 -6.10 -11.77 -7.58
C LEU A 42 -7.35 -11.67 -8.48
N VAL A 43 -7.44 -10.58 -9.23
CA VAL A 43 -8.48 -10.29 -10.22
C VAL A 43 -7.78 -10.09 -11.56
N THR A 44 -7.68 -11.15 -12.36
CA THR A 44 -6.85 -11.18 -13.58
C THR A 44 -7.36 -10.26 -14.69
N GLU A 45 -8.67 -10.05 -14.75
CA GLU A 45 -9.38 -9.29 -15.77
C GLU A 45 -9.39 -7.78 -15.51
N ALA A 46 -9.01 -7.35 -14.31
CA ALA A 46 -8.92 -5.93 -13.95
C ALA A 46 -7.83 -5.21 -14.76
N ALA A 47 -7.90 -3.87 -14.82
CA ALA A 47 -6.92 -3.05 -15.54
C ALA A 47 -6.78 -3.45 -17.03
N GLY A 48 -7.90 -3.71 -17.70
CA GLY A 48 -7.91 -4.17 -19.09
C GLY A 48 -7.25 -5.53 -19.30
N GLY A 49 -7.32 -6.43 -18.32
CA GLY A 49 -6.65 -7.75 -18.34
C GLY A 49 -5.20 -7.74 -17.89
N ALA A 50 -4.68 -6.61 -17.37
CA ALA A 50 -3.34 -6.52 -16.82
C ALA A 50 -3.25 -7.02 -15.35
N GLY A 51 -4.40 -7.23 -14.70
CA GLY A 51 -4.50 -7.84 -13.38
C GLY A 51 -4.36 -6.86 -12.23
N LEU A 52 -5.17 -7.10 -11.19
CA LEU A 52 -5.11 -6.45 -9.88
C LEU A 52 -4.90 -7.51 -8.81
N VAL A 53 -3.95 -7.27 -7.90
CA VAL A 53 -3.88 -7.98 -6.63
C VAL A 53 -4.21 -7.03 -5.49
N TYR A 54 -5.05 -7.45 -4.55
CA TYR A 54 -5.37 -6.61 -3.40
C TYR A 54 -5.53 -7.39 -2.10
N THR A 55 -5.41 -6.69 -0.99
CA THR A 55 -5.78 -7.19 0.34
C THR A 55 -6.24 -6.04 1.23
N SER A 56 -6.66 -6.35 2.46
CA SER A 56 -7.07 -5.36 3.45
C SER A 56 -6.51 -5.65 4.85
N VAL A 57 -6.40 -4.56 5.62
CA VAL A 57 -6.03 -4.54 7.04
C VAL A 57 -7.03 -3.65 7.78
N SER A 58 -7.94 -4.26 8.54
CA SER A 58 -8.87 -3.53 9.42
C SER A 58 -8.18 -3.07 10.71
N ILE A 59 -8.84 -2.19 11.48
CA ILE A 59 -8.32 -1.74 12.79
C ILE A 59 -8.02 -2.94 13.69
N ALA A 60 -8.91 -3.93 13.72
CA ALA A 60 -8.78 -5.13 14.55
C ALA A 60 -7.60 -6.02 14.12
N GLN A 61 -7.21 -5.96 12.85
CA GLN A 61 -6.11 -6.76 12.29
C GLN A 61 -4.74 -6.09 12.44
N ARG A 62 -4.67 -4.83 12.92
CA ARG A 62 -3.40 -4.14 13.13
C ARG A 62 -2.66 -4.58 14.40
N HIS A 63 -3.29 -5.36 15.29
CA HIS A 63 -2.66 -5.81 16.55
C HIS A 63 -2.10 -4.64 17.40
N GLY A 64 -2.78 -3.49 17.39
CA GLY A 64 -2.35 -2.28 18.11
C GLY A 64 -1.25 -1.46 17.43
N LEU A 65 -0.86 -1.83 16.20
CA LEU A 65 0.09 -1.07 15.39
C LEU A 65 -0.57 0.15 14.75
N ASP A 66 0.28 1.14 14.41
CA ASP A 66 -0.11 2.30 13.62
C ASP A 66 -0.55 1.89 12.20
N GLU A 67 -1.38 2.72 11.55
CA GLU A 67 -1.80 2.50 10.16
C GLU A 67 -0.61 2.36 9.20
N LEU A 68 0.49 3.06 9.47
CA LEU A 68 1.71 3.03 8.65
C LEU A 68 2.33 1.64 8.59
N ALA A 69 2.12 0.77 9.59
CA ALA A 69 2.63 -0.60 9.55
C ALA A 69 2.09 -1.38 8.33
N ALA A 70 0.86 -1.07 7.88
CA ALA A 70 0.25 -1.71 6.73
C ALA A 70 0.84 -1.25 5.38
N GLU A 71 1.63 -0.17 5.32
CA GLU A 71 2.38 0.20 4.10
C GLU A 71 3.39 -0.87 3.70
N ARG A 72 3.88 -1.70 4.64
CA ARG A 72 4.78 -2.81 4.30
C ARG A 72 4.10 -3.90 3.47
N VAL A 73 2.78 -4.04 3.61
CA VAL A 73 2.00 -5.05 2.88
C VAL A 73 2.06 -4.78 1.38
N ILE A 74 1.93 -3.52 0.95
CA ILE A 74 1.91 -3.20 -0.49
C ILE A 74 3.26 -3.45 -1.16
N GLU A 75 4.36 -3.31 -0.42
CA GLU A 75 5.72 -3.57 -0.92
C GLU A 75 5.95 -5.04 -1.26
N ALA A 76 5.35 -5.97 -0.51
CA ALA A 76 5.34 -7.38 -0.87
C ALA A 76 4.30 -7.68 -1.95
N LEU A 77 3.08 -7.15 -1.79
CA LEU A 77 1.95 -7.47 -2.67
C LEU A 77 2.21 -7.05 -4.13
N ARG A 78 2.89 -5.93 -4.36
CA ARG A 78 3.25 -5.47 -5.72
C ARG A 78 4.21 -6.38 -6.48
N ARG A 79 4.80 -7.37 -5.81
CA ARG A 79 5.71 -8.35 -6.44
C ARG A 79 4.97 -9.49 -7.14
N THR A 80 3.66 -9.64 -6.94
CA THR A 80 2.83 -10.65 -7.62
C THR A 80 3.01 -10.55 -9.12
N THR A 81 3.43 -11.64 -9.78
CA THR A 81 3.82 -11.61 -11.19
C THR A 81 2.62 -11.34 -12.10
N GLU A 82 1.48 -11.92 -11.74
CA GLU A 82 0.23 -11.99 -12.47
C GLU A 82 -0.58 -10.69 -12.47
N ALA A 83 -0.17 -9.69 -11.68
CA ALA A 83 -0.87 -8.42 -11.55
C ALA A 83 0.04 -7.23 -11.88
N GLU A 84 -0.45 -6.33 -12.71
CA GLU A 84 0.17 -5.04 -13.01
C GLU A 84 -0.10 -4.01 -11.89
N VAL A 85 -1.24 -4.12 -11.22
CA VAL A 85 -1.69 -3.22 -10.15
C VAL A 85 -1.73 -3.97 -8.81
N ALA A 86 -1.28 -3.30 -7.75
CA ALA A 86 -1.47 -3.74 -6.37
C ALA A 86 -2.22 -2.69 -5.55
N ALA A 87 -3.15 -3.14 -4.71
CA ALA A 87 -3.88 -2.29 -3.78
C ALA A 87 -3.88 -2.84 -2.36
N VAL A 88 -3.77 -1.97 -1.36
CA VAL A 88 -3.98 -2.34 0.05
C VAL A 88 -4.99 -1.37 0.65
N PHE A 89 -6.08 -1.92 1.19
CA PHE A 89 -7.12 -1.17 1.88
C PHE A 89 -6.87 -1.21 3.38
N LYS A 90 -6.61 -0.05 3.99
CA LYS A 90 -6.29 0.07 5.41
C LYS A 90 -7.39 0.84 6.11
N GLN A 91 -7.91 0.31 7.20
CA GLN A 91 -8.90 1.04 7.99
C GLN A 91 -8.19 1.99 8.95
N ALA A 92 -8.45 3.28 8.80
CA ALA A 92 -7.95 4.33 9.69
C ALA A 92 -8.72 4.35 11.01
N ASP A 93 -8.17 5.02 12.02
CA ASP A 93 -8.73 5.07 13.38
C ASP A 93 -10.13 5.71 13.43
N ASP A 94 -10.45 6.58 12.46
CA ASP A 94 -11.76 7.21 12.28
C ASP A 94 -12.78 6.31 11.55
N GLY A 95 -12.39 5.07 11.22
CA GLY A 95 -13.24 4.07 10.57
C GLY A 95 -13.23 4.12 9.05
N HIS A 96 -12.67 5.18 8.44
CA HIS A 96 -12.56 5.32 6.99
C HIS A 96 -11.56 4.33 6.40
N TRP A 97 -11.76 3.95 5.13
CA TRP A 97 -10.81 3.11 4.40
C TRP A 97 -9.89 3.95 3.55
N LYS A 98 -8.59 3.67 3.63
CA LYS A 98 -7.56 4.25 2.77
C LYS A 98 -7.04 3.19 1.81
N GLY A 99 -7.19 3.44 0.51
CA GLY A 99 -6.63 2.59 -0.54
C GLY A 99 -5.25 3.12 -0.96
N SER A 100 -4.19 2.37 -0.66
CA SER A 100 -2.86 2.61 -1.23
C SER A 100 -2.73 1.82 -2.53
N LEU A 101 -2.27 2.47 -3.60
CA LEU A 101 -2.16 1.89 -4.94
C LEU A 101 -0.72 1.93 -5.46
N ARG A 102 -0.32 0.87 -6.17
CA ARG A 102 0.93 0.76 -6.92
C ARG A 102 0.66 0.11 -8.27
N SER A 103 1.35 0.56 -9.30
CA SER A 103 1.46 -0.17 -10.56
C SER A 103 2.90 -0.28 -10.99
N LYS A 104 3.23 -1.28 -11.82
CA LYS A 104 4.62 -1.57 -12.20
C LYS A 104 5.12 -0.67 -13.31
N THR A 105 4.32 -0.48 -14.36
CA THR A 105 4.80 0.06 -15.65
C THR A 105 3.78 0.88 -16.43
N SER A 106 2.56 0.37 -16.64
CA SER A 106 1.69 0.83 -17.73
C SER A 106 0.40 1.47 -17.24
N VAL A 107 -0.17 0.97 -16.14
CA VAL A 107 -1.46 1.44 -15.60
C VAL A 107 -1.26 2.72 -14.78
N ASP A 108 -2.06 3.75 -15.05
CA ASP A 108 -2.08 5.01 -14.29
C ASP A 108 -3.02 4.91 -13.08
N VAL A 109 -2.48 4.44 -11.95
CA VAL A 109 -3.23 4.38 -10.68
C VAL A 109 -3.49 5.78 -10.10
N GLY A 110 -2.75 6.80 -10.55
CA GLY A 110 -2.98 8.19 -10.16
C GLY A 110 -4.30 8.74 -10.71
N ALA A 111 -4.66 8.36 -11.93
CA ALA A 111 -5.95 8.69 -12.53
C ALA A 111 -7.12 8.04 -11.76
N ALA A 112 -7.02 6.74 -11.47
CA ALA A 112 -8.01 6.02 -10.67
C ALA A 112 -8.19 6.64 -9.27
N ALA A 113 -7.09 6.94 -8.58
CA ALA A 113 -7.15 7.59 -7.27
C ALA A 113 -7.85 8.96 -7.32
N LYS A 114 -7.57 9.79 -8.34
CA LYS A 114 -8.22 11.10 -8.50
C LYS A 114 -9.72 10.98 -8.74
N ALA A 115 -10.15 10.00 -9.54
CA ALA A 115 -11.57 9.74 -9.77
C ALA A 115 -12.31 9.37 -8.48
N LEU A 116 -11.60 8.76 -7.52
CA LEU A 116 -12.09 8.41 -6.19
C LEU A 116 -11.86 9.52 -5.14
N GLY A 117 -11.55 10.75 -5.56
CA GLY A 117 -11.32 11.89 -4.65
C GLY A 117 -9.97 11.89 -3.94
N GLY A 118 -9.05 11.01 -4.33
CA GLY A 118 -7.68 10.95 -3.85
C GLY A 118 -6.67 11.64 -4.78
N GLY A 119 -5.44 11.12 -4.81
CA GLY A 119 -4.38 11.67 -5.64
C GLY A 119 -3.05 10.94 -5.53
N GLY A 120 -2.01 11.55 -6.09
CA GLY A 120 -0.65 10.99 -6.11
C GLY A 120 -0.05 10.95 -7.51
N HIS A 121 0.92 10.05 -7.68
CA HIS A 121 1.66 9.86 -8.93
C HIS A 121 1.08 8.72 -9.76
N LYS A 122 1.44 8.72 -11.05
CA LYS A 122 1.01 7.72 -12.03
C LYS A 122 1.12 6.26 -11.56
N TYR A 123 2.20 5.94 -10.85
CA TYR A 123 2.52 4.56 -10.42
C TYR A 123 2.40 4.35 -8.90
N ALA A 124 2.03 5.40 -8.16
CA ALA A 124 1.98 5.40 -6.71
C ALA A 124 1.02 6.47 -6.23
N SER A 125 -0.17 6.05 -5.81
CA SER A 125 -1.27 6.95 -5.45
C SER A 125 -2.09 6.36 -4.31
N GLY A 126 -3.09 7.11 -3.84
CA GLY A 126 -4.07 6.60 -2.91
C GLY A 126 -5.28 7.51 -2.76
N PHE A 127 -6.30 6.98 -2.09
CA PHE A 127 -7.56 7.66 -1.85
C PHE A 127 -8.15 7.23 -0.50
N SER A 128 -9.12 8.00 -0.01
CA SER A 128 -9.87 7.70 1.21
C SER A 128 -11.35 7.50 0.86
N SER A 129 -12.01 6.58 1.53
CA SER A 129 -13.41 6.23 1.34
C SER A 129 -14.14 6.17 2.69
N SER A 130 -15.34 6.74 2.74
CA SER A 130 -16.28 6.60 3.86
C SER A 130 -17.22 5.41 3.72
N SER A 131 -17.17 4.70 2.60
CA SER A 131 -17.95 3.50 2.35
C SER A 131 -17.36 2.31 3.10
N ASP A 132 -18.10 1.20 3.15
CA ASP A 132 -17.56 -0.07 3.63
C ASP A 132 -16.45 -0.61 2.69
N LEU A 133 -15.76 -1.66 3.14
CA LEU A 133 -14.64 -2.25 2.42
C LEU A 133 -15.05 -2.80 1.04
N GLU A 134 -16.19 -3.47 0.95
CA GLU A 134 -16.65 -4.13 -0.28
C GLU A 134 -16.97 -3.08 -1.34
N THR A 135 -17.72 -2.04 -0.96
CA THR A 135 -18.00 -0.89 -1.82
C THR A 135 -16.72 -0.19 -2.26
N THR A 136 -15.77 0.02 -1.32
CA THR A 136 -14.48 0.67 -1.62
C THR A 136 -13.64 -0.12 -2.63
N ILE A 137 -13.66 -1.46 -2.56
CA ILE A 137 -13.01 -2.33 -3.54
C ILE A 137 -13.71 -2.26 -4.90
N ALA A 138 -15.05 -2.32 -4.90
CA ALA A 138 -15.85 -2.26 -6.13
C ALA A 138 -15.63 -0.94 -6.88
N ASP A 139 -15.57 0.18 -6.16
CA ASP A 139 -15.30 1.50 -6.73
C ASP A 139 -13.91 1.56 -7.39
N LEU A 140 -12.88 0.99 -6.75
CA LEU A 140 -11.55 0.88 -7.37
C LEU A 140 -11.57 0.03 -8.65
N LEU A 141 -12.22 -1.13 -8.60
CA LEU A 141 -12.33 -2.02 -9.77
C LEU A 141 -13.00 -1.30 -10.95
N ALA A 142 -14.04 -0.52 -10.69
CA ALA A 142 -14.72 0.27 -11.71
C ALA A 142 -13.78 1.31 -12.36
N GLN A 143 -12.92 1.97 -11.57
CA GLN A 143 -11.95 2.94 -12.11
C GLN A 143 -10.79 2.29 -12.88
N LEU A 144 -10.53 1.00 -12.67
CA LEU A 144 -9.53 0.23 -13.40
C LEU A 144 -10.12 -0.48 -14.63
N ALA A 145 -11.40 -0.34 -14.93
CA ALA A 145 -12.03 -0.95 -16.12
C ALA A 145 -11.77 -0.15 -17.42
N HIS A 146 -11.08 0.99 -17.32
CA HIS A 146 -10.78 1.93 -18.41
C HIS A 146 -9.27 2.08 -18.61
#